data_AF-I1D4D2-F1
#
_entry.id   AF-I1D4D2-F1
#
_cell.length_a   1.000
_cell.length_b   1.000
_cell.length_c   1.000
_cell.angle_alpha   90.00
_cell.angle_beta   90.00
_cell.angle_gamma   90.00
#
_symmetry.space_group_name_H-M   'P 1'
#
loop_
_entity.id
_entity.type
_entity.pdbx_description
1 polymer ?
#
loop_
_entity_poly.entity_id
_entity_poly.type
_entity_poly.pdbx_seq_one_letter_code
_entity_poly.pdbx_strand_id
1 'polypeptide(L)'
;MVADLEAAMTFAVVLPSLLVAHQVVDHWGQSSHQAGNKGRAGWVGRWNCAKHVATYTVVTALAVGLVWTVLGLSITVGGFVAGQIVSAVTHYWADRRTTLARLAELLGRGDFYRLGAPRAGRDDNPSLGTGAYVLDQSWHWAWLFAAALTTALV
;
A
#
# COMPACT_ATOMS: atom_id res chain seq x y z
N MET A 1 21.18 -12.23 21.61
CA MET A 1 19.84 -12.81 21.41
C MET A 1 18.69 -12.01 22.04
N VAL A 2 18.93 -10.86 22.69
CA VAL A 2 17.83 -9.97 23.15
C VAL A 2 17.30 -9.07 22.03
N ALA A 3 18.16 -8.72 21.05
CA ALA A 3 17.80 -7.97 19.85
C ALA A 3 16.74 -8.64 18.95
N ASP A 4 16.48 -9.94 19.13
CA ASP A 4 15.51 -10.69 18.30
C ASP A 4 14.06 -10.49 18.79
N LEU A 5 13.85 -10.42 20.12
CA LEU A 5 12.51 -10.26 20.69
C LEU A 5 11.98 -8.83 20.51
N GLU A 6 12.82 -7.81 20.72
CA GLU A 6 12.42 -6.40 20.50
C GLU A 6 12.10 -6.11 19.03
N ALA A 7 12.90 -6.64 18.10
CA ALA A 7 12.63 -6.54 16.67
C ALA A 7 11.34 -7.29 16.29
N ALA A 8 11.13 -8.50 16.83
CA ALA A 8 9.90 -9.26 16.60
C ALA A 8 8.66 -8.52 17.14
N MET A 9 8.73 -7.91 18.33
CA MET A 9 7.64 -7.11 18.88
C MET A 9 7.39 -5.84 18.07
N THR A 10 8.45 -5.14 17.67
CA THR A 10 8.36 -3.97 16.78
C THR A 10 7.66 -4.34 15.48
N PHE A 11 8.09 -5.43 14.83
CA PHE A 11 7.45 -5.93 13.62
C PHE A 11 5.96 -6.28 13.86
N ALA A 12 5.66 -7.02 14.93
CA ALA A 12 4.32 -7.47 15.27
C ALA A 12 3.35 -6.32 15.57
N VAL A 13 3.86 -5.16 16.01
CA VAL A 13 3.07 -3.94 16.23
C VAL A 13 2.97 -3.07 14.97
N VAL A 14 4.09 -2.89 14.25
CA VAL A 14 4.16 -2.01 13.08
C VAL A 14 3.36 -2.57 11.91
N LEU A 15 3.42 -3.87 11.64
CA LEU A 15 2.69 -4.49 10.53
C LEU A 15 1.17 -4.26 10.60
N PRO A 16 0.45 -4.63 11.68
CA PRO A 16 -0.99 -4.37 11.76
C PRO A 16 -1.30 -2.87 11.75
N SER A 17 -0.45 -2.02 12.33
CA SER A 17 -0.62 -0.56 12.29
C SER A 17 -0.58 -0.02 10.85
N LEU A 18 0.38 -0.49 10.05
CA LEU A 18 0.48 -0.16 8.64
C LEU A 18 -0.72 -0.70 7.84
N LEU A 19 -1.15 -1.93 8.10
CA LEU A 19 -2.32 -2.54 7.43
C LEU A 19 -3.61 -1.76 7.72
N VAL A 20 -3.84 -1.38 8.98
CA VAL A 20 -5.00 -0.55 9.37
C VAL A 20 -4.92 0.82 8.70
N ALA A 21 -3.78 1.51 8.80
CA ALA A 21 -3.58 2.82 8.20
C ALA A 21 -3.80 2.80 6.68
N HIS A 22 -3.23 1.79 6.00
CA HIS A 22 -3.41 1.54 4.58
C HIS A 22 -4.89 1.36 4.21
N GLN A 23 -5.62 0.49 4.92
CA GLN A 23 -7.04 0.27 4.63
C GLN A 23 -7.87 1.54 4.82
N VAL A 24 -7.61 2.29 5.89
CA VAL A 24 -8.33 3.55 6.14
C VAL A 24 -8.03 4.57 5.04
N VAL A 25 -6.77 4.79 4.70
CA VAL A 25 -6.44 5.84 3.73
C VAL A 25 -6.82 5.48 2.29
N ASP A 26 -6.72 4.21 1.88
CA ASP A 26 -7.10 3.79 0.52
C ASP A 26 -8.61 3.84 0.26
N HIS A 27 -9.43 3.75 1.31
CA HIS A 27 -10.89 3.68 1.17
C HIS A 27 -11.60 4.95 1.64
N TRP A 28 -11.11 5.58 2.71
CA TRP A 28 -11.70 6.80 3.29
C TRP A 28 -10.88 8.05 2.96
N GLY A 29 -9.56 7.95 2.89
CA GLY A 29 -8.67 9.08 2.63
C GLY A 29 -8.47 9.39 1.13
N GLN A 30 -8.63 8.40 0.26
CA GLN A 30 -8.50 8.52 -1.18
C GLN A 30 -9.81 8.99 -1.81
N SER A 31 -9.72 10.02 -2.65
CA SER A 31 -10.86 10.43 -3.47
C SER A 31 -11.14 9.45 -4.61
N SER A 32 -12.41 9.32 -5.02
CA SER A 32 -12.81 8.53 -6.20
C SER A 32 -12.09 8.98 -7.47
N HIS A 33 -11.78 10.28 -7.59
CA HIS A 33 -11.00 10.82 -8.71
C HIS A 33 -9.58 10.24 -8.74
N GLN A 34 -8.88 10.20 -7.60
CA GLN A 34 -7.56 9.59 -7.52
C GLN A 34 -7.63 8.10 -7.82
N ALA A 35 -8.57 7.36 -7.20
CA ALA A 35 -8.73 5.93 -7.41
C ALA A 35 -8.96 5.56 -8.89
N GLY A 36 -9.82 6.32 -9.58
CA GLY A 36 -10.11 6.09 -11.01
C GLY A 36 -8.99 6.52 -11.96
N ASN A 37 -8.15 7.47 -11.57
CA ASN A 37 -7.14 8.04 -12.48
C ASN A 37 -5.70 7.59 -12.19
N LYS A 38 -5.37 7.12 -10.98
CA LYS A 38 -3.99 6.77 -10.60
C LYS A 38 -3.36 5.72 -11.52
N GLY A 39 -4.13 4.77 -12.05
CA GLY A 39 -3.62 3.78 -13.00
C GLY A 39 -3.42 4.25 -14.45
N ARG A 40 -3.87 5.46 -14.83
CA ARG A 40 -3.83 5.93 -16.24
C ARG A 40 -2.43 6.20 -16.73
N ALA A 41 -2.15 5.98 -18.01
CA ALA A 41 -0.88 6.35 -18.62
C ALA A 41 -0.63 7.88 -18.57
N GLY A 42 0.65 8.27 -18.64
CA GLY A 42 1.05 9.68 -18.74
C GLY A 42 0.99 10.47 -17.43
N TRP A 43 1.04 11.80 -17.56
CA TRP A 43 1.15 12.72 -16.42
C TRP A 43 -0.07 12.69 -15.49
N VAL A 44 -1.28 12.61 -16.06
CA VAL A 44 -2.53 12.59 -15.28
C VAL A 44 -2.55 11.46 -14.26
N GLY A 45 -2.15 10.25 -14.66
CA GLY A 45 -2.08 9.14 -13.72
C GLY A 45 -0.93 9.30 -12.74
N ARG A 46 0.26 9.71 -13.19
CA ARG A 46 1.42 9.91 -12.31
C ARG A 46 1.13 10.91 -11.20
N TRP A 47 0.44 12.00 -11.54
CA TRP A 47 0.06 13.05 -10.59
C TRP A 47 -1.00 12.58 -9.59
N ASN A 48 -2.03 11.87 -10.06
CA ASN A 48 -3.06 11.33 -9.15
C ASN A 48 -2.51 10.26 -8.21
N CYS A 49 -1.62 9.41 -8.70
CA CYS A 49 -0.91 8.43 -7.90
C CYS A 49 0.03 9.10 -6.88
N ALA A 50 0.78 10.13 -7.27
CA ALA A 50 1.67 10.86 -6.35
C ALA A 50 0.91 11.55 -5.22
N LYS A 51 -0.21 12.22 -5.53
CA LYS A 51 -1.08 12.83 -4.50
C LYS A 51 -1.62 11.79 -3.53
N HIS A 52 -2.05 10.64 -4.05
CA HIS A 52 -2.53 9.53 -3.21
C HIS A 52 -1.42 9.04 -2.27
N VAL A 53 -0.26 8.71 -2.83
CA VAL A 53 0.89 8.19 -2.06
C VAL A 53 1.38 9.21 -1.03
N ALA A 54 1.32 10.51 -1.32
CA ALA A 54 1.63 11.55 -0.34
C ALA A 54 0.68 11.51 0.87
N THR A 55 -0.64 11.48 0.64
CA THR A 55 -1.63 11.36 1.73
C THR A 55 -1.47 10.03 2.47
N TYR A 56 -1.33 8.93 1.73
CA TYR A 56 -1.05 7.60 2.27
C TYR A 56 0.15 7.60 3.21
N THR A 57 1.28 8.14 2.76
CA THR A 57 2.54 8.16 3.54
C THR A 57 2.40 8.98 4.82
N VAL A 58 1.67 10.10 4.77
CA VAL A 58 1.39 10.89 5.98
C VAL A 58 0.58 10.06 6.98
N VAL A 59 -0.47 9.38 6.53
CA VAL A 59 -1.33 8.57 7.42
C VAL A 59 -0.57 7.38 8.00
N THR A 60 0.24 6.67 7.20
CA THR A 60 1.05 5.55 7.70
C THR A 60 2.15 6.02 8.64
N ALA A 61 2.81 7.14 8.35
CA ALA A 61 3.83 7.71 9.22
C ALA A 61 3.24 8.15 10.56
N LEU A 62 2.05 8.75 10.57
CA LEU A 62 1.33 9.10 11.79
C LEU A 62 0.93 7.87 12.61
N ALA A 63 0.41 6.82 11.96
CA ALA A 63 0.02 5.59 12.65
C ALA A 63 1.23 4.88 13.27
N VAL A 64 2.32 4.73 12.52
CA VAL A 64 3.57 4.14 13.03
C VAL A 64 4.19 5.01 14.11
N GLY A 65 4.25 6.33 13.93
CA GLY A 65 4.76 7.28 14.93
C GLY A 65 3.95 7.25 16.24
N LEU A 66 2.63 7.07 16.15
CA LEU A 66 1.77 6.92 17.32
C LEU A 66 2.12 5.65 18.10
N VAL A 67 2.18 4.48 17.45
CA VAL A 67 2.49 3.24 18.17
C VAL A 67 3.95 3.19 18.64
N TRP A 68 4.87 3.79 17.88
CA TRP A 68 6.26 3.96 18.29
C TRP A 68 6.35 4.70 19.61
N THR A 69 5.67 5.85 19.73
CA THR A 69 5.73 6.69 20.92
C THR A 69 4.93 6.13 22.09
N VAL A 70 3.70 5.67 21.87
CA VAL A 70 2.79 5.19 22.93
C VAL A 70 3.25 3.88 23.54
N LEU A 71 3.84 2.98 22.75
CA LEU A 71 4.27 1.65 23.21
C LEU A 71 5.77 1.58 23.51
N GLY A 72 6.51 2.67 23.31
CA GLY A 72 7.95 2.74 23.58
C GLY A 72 8.76 1.77 22.73
N LEU A 73 8.41 1.63 21.44
CA LEU A 73 9.09 0.69 20.55
C LEU A 73 10.55 1.12 20.28
N SER A 74 11.46 0.15 20.21
CA SER A 74 12.87 0.33 19.87
C SER A 74 13.07 0.57 18.36
N ILE A 75 12.42 1.60 17.80
CA ILE A 75 12.56 1.98 16.39
C ILE A 75 13.61 3.09 16.27
N THR A 76 14.56 2.95 15.33
CA THR A 76 15.48 4.03 14.99
C THR A 76 14.81 5.00 14.02
N VAL A 77 15.24 6.27 14.01
CA VAL A 77 14.78 7.24 12.98
C VAL A 77 15.09 6.73 11.57
N GLY A 78 16.23 6.04 11.39
CA GLY A 78 16.63 5.43 10.13
C GLY A 78 15.66 4.34 9.68
N GLY A 79 15.32 3.40 10.57
CA GLY A 79 14.37 2.32 10.28
C GLY A 79 12.97 2.84 10.00
N PHE A 80 12.50 3.82 10.78
CA PHE A 80 11.23 4.50 10.50
C PHE A 80 11.18 5.08 9.09
N VAL A 81 12.18 5.89 8.71
CA VAL A 81 12.24 6.52 7.38
C VAL A 81 12.39 5.48 6.28
N ALA A 82 13.26 4.48 6.46
CA ALA A 82 13.48 3.42 5.48
C ALA A 82 12.20 2.61 5.22
N GLY A 83 11.48 2.22 6.28
CA GLY A 83 10.20 1.53 6.17
C GLY A 83 9.14 2.35 5.43
N GLN A 84 9.01 3.65 5.72
CA GLN A 84 8.09 4.52 4.99
C GLN A 84 8.48 4.67 3.51
N ILE A 85 9.77 4.77 3.18
CA ILE A 85 10.24 4.83 1.78
C ILE A 85 9.91 3.54 1.03
N VAL A 86 10.20 2.37 1.62
CA VAL A 86 9.85 1.06 1.03
C VAL A 86 8.35 1.00 0.75
N SER A 87 7.53 1.37 1.74
CA SER A 87 6.08 1.39 1.61
C SER A 87 5.62 2.35 0.50
N ALA A 88 6.04 3.62 0.52
CA ALA A 88 5.59 4.62 -0.44
C ALA A 88 5.99 4.29 -1.90
N VAL A 89 7.21 3.82 -2.13
CA VAL A 89 7.70 3.47 -3.48
C VAL A 89 6.93 2.28 -4.04
N THR A 90 6.72 1.25 -3.24
CA THR A 90 6.04 0.02 -3.66
C THR A 90 4.54 0.25 -3.83
N HIS A 91 3.93 1.09 -2.99
CA HIS A 91 2.55 1.54 -3.12
C HIS A 91 2.34 2.30 -4.42
N TYR A 92 3.20 3.28 -4.71
CA TYR A 92 3.16 4.03 -5.98
C TYR A 92 3.24 3.08 -7.17
N TRP A 93 4.17 2.13 -7.12
CA TRP A 93 4.39 1.16 -8.19
C TRP A 93 3.18 0.26 -8.44
N ALA A 94 2.55 -0.27 -7.39
CA ALA A 94 1.35 -1.10 -7.52
C ALA A 94 0.17 -0.30 -8.10
N ASP A 95 -0.03 0.93 -7.61
CA ASP A 95 -1.10 1.84 -8.03
C ASP A 95 -1.00 2.26 -9.51
N ARG A 96 0.15 2.03 -10.15
CA ARG A 96 0.30 2.16 -11.62
C ARG A 96 -0.43 1.09 -12.41
N ARG A 97 -0.82 -0.03 -11.77
CA ARG A 97 -1.62 -1.17 -12.28
C ARG A 97 -1.04 -1.97 -13.45
N THR A 98 -0.13 -1.41 -14.26
CA THR A 98 0.42 -2.06 -15.45
C THR A 98 1.25 -3.30 -15.11
N THR A 99 2.06 -3.23 -14.07
CA THR A 99 2.87 -4.37 -13.60
C THR A 99 1.98 -5.50 -13.10
N LEU A 100 0.99 -5.18 -12.26
CA LEU A 100 0.07 -6.17 -11.69
C LEU A 100 -0.76 -6.85 -12.76
N ALA A 101 -1.24 -6.10 -13.75
CA ALA A 101 -1.93 -6.67 -14.91
C ALA A 101 -1.05 -7.69 -15.63
N ARG A 102 0.21 -7.33 -15.92
CA ARG A 102 1.15 -8.24 -16.60
C ARG A 102 1.48 -9.48 -15.77
N LEU A 103 1.69 -9.32 -14.46
CA LEU A 103 1.92 -10.44 -13.56
C LEU A 103 0.72 -11.38 -13.50
N ALA A 104 -0.50 -10.83 -13.45
CA ALA A 104 -1.71 -11.63 -13.48
C ALA A 104 -1.80 -12.47 -14.75
N GLU A 105 -1.48 -11.90 -15.92
CA GLU A 105 -1.43 -12.68 -17.18
C GLU A 105 -0.37 -13.78 -17.13
N LEU A 106 0.85 -13.45 -16.71
CA LEU A 106 1.96 -14.41 -16.66
C LEU A 106 1.71 -15.57 -15.70
N LEU A 107 0.93 -15.35 -14.64
CA LEU A 107 0.55 -16.35 -13.65
C LEU A 107 -0.74 -17.10 -13.99
N GLY A 108 -1.33 -16.88 -15.17
CA GLY A 108 -2.60 -17.50 -15.56
C GLY A 108 -3.80 -17.02 -14.74
N ARG A 109 -3.74 -15.81 -14.19
CA ARG A 109 -4.77 -15.16 -13.38
C ARG A 109 -5.45 -13.99 -14.10
N GLY A 110 -5.27 -13.86 -15.41
CA GLY A 110 -5.87 -12.78 -16.22
C GLY A 110 -7.40 -12.68 -16.08
N ASP A 111 -8.10 -13.81 -16.04
CA ASP A 111 -9.56 -13.83 -15.87
C ASP A 111 -9.98 -13.35 -14.48
N PHE A 112 -9.24 -13.74 -13.44
CA PHE A 112 -9.47 -13.21 -12.08
C PHE A 112 -9.20 -11.70 -12.05
N TYR A 113 -8.11 -11.22 -12.65
CA TYR A 113 -7.79 -9.79 -12.72
C TYR A 113 -8.91 -8.97 -13.39
N ARG A 114 -9.54 -9.50 -14.46
CA ARG A 114 -10.64 -8.85 -15.17
C ARG A 114 -12.01 -9.01 -14.49
N LEU A 115 -12.12 -9.84 -13.45
CA LEU A 115 -13.39 -10.08 -12.77
C LEU A 115 -13.95 -8.77 -12.21
N GLY A 116 -15.20 -8.44 -12.59
CA GLY A 116 -15.87 -7.22 -12.15
C GLY A 116 -15.38 -5.93 -12.81
N ALA A 117 -14.51 -6.01 -13.83
CA ALA A 117 -14.07 -4.82 -14.58
C ALA A 117 -15.26 -4.06 -15.21
N PRO A 118 -15.17 -2.72 -15.32
CA PRO A 118 -16.23 -1.91 -15.91
C PRO A 118 -16.65 -2.39 -17.29
N ARG A 119 -17.96 -2.48 -17.52
CA ARG A 119 -18.50 -2.84 -18.83
C ARG A 119 -18.45 -1.62 -19.74
N ALA A 120 -18.17 -1.84 -21.03
CA ALA A 120 -18.16 -0.77 -22.02
C ALA A 120 -19.50 -0.02 -22.03
N GLY A 121 -19.45 1.30 -21.92
CA GLY A 121 -20.64 2.16 -21.90
C GLY A 121 -21.45 2.13 -20.60
N ARG A 122 -20.92 1.55 -19.52
CA ARG A 122 -21.53 1.56 -18.19
C ARG A 122 -20.59 2.20 -17.18
N ASP A 123 -21.17 2.79 -16.14
CA ASP A 123 -20.45 3.38 -15.01
C ASP A 123 -20.47 2.43 -13.80
N ASP A 124 -20.13 1.16 -14.03
CA ASP A 124 -20.05 0.15 -12.97
C ASP A 124 -18.60 -0.13 -12.56
N ASN A 125 -18.34 -0.04 -11.24
CA ASN A 125 -17.08 -0.39 -10.58
C ASN A 125 -15.81 0.20 -11.22
N PRO A 126 -15.70 1.54 -11.39
CA PRO A 126 -14.61 2.18 -12.13
C PRO A 126 -13.21 1.95 -11.54
N SER A 127 -13.11 1.55 -10.26
CA SER A 127 -11.81 1.36 -9.61
C SER A 127 -11.75 0.43 -8.40
N LEU A 128 -12.88 0.07 -7.77
CA LEU A 128 -12.99 -0.73 -6.55
C LEU A 128 -13.92 -1.93 -6.76
N GLY A 129 -13.79 -2.97 -5.92
CA GLY A 129 -14.70 -4.14 -5.94
C GLY A 129 -14.45 -5.13 -7.09
N THR A 130 -13.27 -5.09 -7.70
CA THR A 130 -12.89 -5.93 -8.84
C THR A 130 -11.73 -6.86 -8.48
N GLY A 131 -11.45 -7.89 -9.28
CA GLY A 131 -10.29 -8.75 -9.06
C GLY A 131 -8.96 -8.02 -9.21
N ALA A 132 -8.87 -7.01 -10.09
CA ALA A 132 -7.74 -6.09 -10.15
C ALA A 132 -7.52 -5.35 -8.83
N TYR A 133 -8.60 -4.88 -8.18
CA TYR A 133 -8.53 -4.26 -6.86
C TYR A 133 -8.07 -5.25 -5.78
N VAL A 134 -8.56 -6.48 -5.78
CA VAL A 134 -8.13 -7.49 -4.78
C VAL A 134 -6.64 -7.84 -4.94
N LEU A 135 -6.15 -7.98 -6.18
CA LEU A 135 -4.74 -8.23 -6.43
C LEU A 135 -3.86 -7.05 -6.01
N ASP A 136 -4.31 -5.81 -6.25
CA ASP A 136 -3.67 -4.59 -5.78
C ASP A 136 -3.56 -4.56 -4.23
N GLN A 137 -4.66 -4.82 -3.53
CA GLN A 137 -4.65 -4.88 -2.06
C GLN A 137 -3.72 -5.98 -1.53
N SER A 138 -3.71 -7.17 -2.16
CA SER A 138 -2.81 -8.26 -1.76
C SER A 138 -1.33 -7.90 -1.94
N TRP A 139 -1.02 -7.13 -2.98
CA TRP A 139 0.32 -6.65 -3.25
C TRP A 139 0.79 -5.68 -2.16
N HIS A 140 -0.06 -4.73 -1.78
CA HIS A 140 0.25 -3.78 -0.72
C HIS A 140 0.51 -4.49 0.61
N TRP A 141 -0.26 -5.52 0.96
CA TRP A 141 0.00 -6.30 2.18
C TRP A 141 1.39 -6.93 2.19
N ALA A 142 1.83 -7.48 1.06
CA ALA A 142 3.17 -8.07 0.95
C ALA A 142 4.28 -7.03 1.15
N TRP A 143 4.10 -5.81 0.65
CA TRP A 143 5.11 -4.75 0.82
C TRP A 143 5.01 -4.02 2.16
N LEU A 144 3.85 -3.97 2.79
CA LEU A 144 3.70 -3.51 4.17
C LEU A 144 4.40 -4.46 5.14
N PHE A 145 4.36 -5.77 4.87
CA PHE A 145 5.20 -6.75 5.57
C PHE A 145 6.70 -6.43 5.43
N ALA A 146 7.18 -6.18 4.20
CA ALA A 146 8.58 -5.80 3.97
C ALA A 146 8.96 -4.46 4.63
N ALA A 147 8.06 -3.48 4.61
CA ALA A 147 8.25 -2.18 5.27
C ALA A 147 8.31 -2.31 6.80
N ALA A 148 7.46 -3.16 7.39
CA ALA A 148 7.49 -3.45 8.82
C ALA A 148 8.80 -4.16 9.23
N LEU A 149 9.27 -5.14 8.43
CA LEU A 149 10.58 -5.76 8.66
C LEU A 149 11.71 -4.73 8.58
N THR A 150 11.68 -3.87 7.57
CA THR A 150 12.69 -2.82 7.40
C THR A 150 12.69 -1.86 8.60
N THR A 151 11.50 -1.49 9.08
CA THR A 151 11.36 -0.62 10.26
C THR A 151 11.92 -1.27 11.53
N ALA A 152 11.76 -2.58 11.68
CA ALA A 152 12.17 -3.31 12.86
C ALA A 152 13.67 -3.68 12.88
N LEU A 153 14.33 -3.74 11.72
CA LEU A 153 15.68 -4.30 11.59
C LEU A 153 16.78 -3.26 11.29
N VAL A 154 16.42 -2.00 11.01
CA VAL A 154 17.34 -0.91 10.66
C VAL A 154 17.41 0.12 11.78
#